data_AF-A0A2L2YSZ9-F1
#
_entry.id   AF-A0A2L2YSZ9-F1
#
_cell.length_a   1.000
_cell.length_b   1.000
_cell.length_c   1.000
_cell.angle_alpha   90.00
_cell.angle_beta   90.00
_cell.angle_gamma   90.00
#
_symmetry.space_group_name_H-M   'P 1'
#
loop_
_entity.id
_entity.type
_entity.pdbx_description
1 polymer ?
#
loop_
_entity_poly.entity_id
_entity_poly.type
_entity_poly.pdbx_seq_one_letter_code
_entity_poly.pdbx_strand_id
1 'polypeptide(L)' 'DKDHRDAKLDKAQAHDIVLVGGSTRIPKIQKVLQDFFNGNELIKSINPFVAVAYGAAVLAAILNGDKSEQVQDFFNGKE' A
#
# COMPACT_ATOMS: atom_id res chain seq x y z
N ASP A 1 -12.36 9.00 7.35
CA ASP A 1 -13.60 9.65 6.85
C ASP A 1 -13.41 10.84 5.93
N LYS A 2 -12.38 11.68 6.12
CA LYS A 2 -12.13 12.78 5.17
C LYS A 2 -11.67 12.24 3.81
N ASP A 3 -10.63 11.41 3.83
CA ASP A 3 -10.01 10.88 2.59
C ASP A 3 -10.93 9.94 1.79
N HIS A 4 -11.78 9.13 2.43
CA HIS A 4 -12.76 8.27 1.72
C HIS A 4 -13.82 9.09 0.96
N ARG A 5 -14.25 10.22 1.54
CA ARG A 5 -15.20 11.12 0.89
C ARG A 5 -14.54 11.82 -0.29
N ASP A 6 -13.28 12.22 -0.14
CA ASP A 6 -12.50 12.85 -1.21
C ASP A 6 -12.21 11.86 -2.37
N ALA A 7 -11.96 10.60 -2.05
CA ALA A 7 -11.75 9.52 -3.03
C ALA A 7 -13.05 8.99 -3.66
N LYS A 8 -14.24 9.37 -3.13
CA LYS A 8 -15.55 8.77 -3.48
C LYS A 8 -15.59 7.24 -3.37
N LEU A 9 -14.80 6.69 -2.46
CA LEU A 9 -14.73 5.24 -2.23
C LEU A 9 -15.44 4.90 -0.93
N ASP A 10 -16.29 3.89 -0.99
CA ASP A 10 -16.89 3.33 0.22
C ASP A 10 -15.84 2.54 1.00
N LYS A 11 -15.96 2.50 2.33
CA LYS A 11 -14.98 1.86 3.21
C LYS A 11 -14.79 0.37 2.90
N ALA A 12 -15.85 -0.27 2.41
CA ALA A 12 -15.85 -1.67 1.98
C ALA A 12 -15.10 -1.93 0.66
N GLN A 13 -14.74 -0.89 -0.11
CA GLN A 13 -14.05 -1.04 -1.39
C GLN A 13 -12.52 -1.11 -1.26
N ALA A 14 -11.97 -0.86 -0.06
CA ALA A 14 -10.55 -1.03 0.21
C ALA A 14 -10.20 -2.52 0.26
N HIS A 15 -9.55 -3.02 -0.79
CA HIS A 15 -9.14 -4.42 -0.90
C HIS A 15 -7.92 -4.71 -0.01
N ASP A 16 -6.89 -3.87 -0.12
CA ASP A 16 -5.62 -4.05 0.59
C ASP A 16 -5.34 -2.88 1.52
N ILE A 17 -5.04 -3.20 2.78
CA ILE A 17 -4.75 -2.19 3.81
C ILE A 17 -3.32 -2.41 4.31
N VAL A 18 -2.42 -1.53 3.87
CA VAL A 18 -1.01 -1.56 4.27
C VAL A 18 -0.79 -0.63 5.47
N LEU A 19 -0.24 -1.18 6.55
CA LEU A 19 0.08 -0.40 7.75
C LEU A 19 1.50 0.13 7.72
N VAL A 20 1.66 1.45 7.70
CA VAL A 20 2.98 2.12 7.71
C VAL A 20 3.16 2.94 8.98
N GLY A 21 4.28 2.73 9.69
CA GLY A 21 4.66 3.48 10.89
C GLY A 21 4.91 2.60 12.13
N GLY A 22 5.65 3.12 13.12
CA GLY A 22 5.98 2.35 14.32
C GLY A 22 4.79 2.08 15.24
N SER A 23 3.86 3.03 15.33
CA SER A 23 2.65 2.95 16.16
C SER A 23 1.64 1.92 15.67
N THR A 24 1.64 1.58 14.38
CA THR A 24 0.75 0.56 13.80
C THR A 24 1.10 -0.86 14.24
N ARG A 25 2.23 -1.05 14.95
CA ARG A 25 2.61 -2.30 15.61
C ARG A 25 1.81 -2.58 16.89
N ILE A 26 1.08 -1.58 17.41
CA ILE A 26 0.28 -1.73 18.63
C ILE A 26 -0.96 -2.58 18.33
N PRO A 27 -1.18 -3.71 19.04
CA PRO A 27 -2.29 -4.63 18.76
C PRO A 27 -3.68 -3.98 18.84
N LYS A 28 -3.86 -3.00 19.75
CA LYS A 28 -5.13 -2.29 19.90
C LYS A 28 -5.46 -1.41 18.70
N ILE A 29 -4.45 -0.79 18.08
CA ILE A 29 -4.62 0.05 16.88
C ILE A 29 -4.99 -0.83 15.69
N GLN A 30 -4.34 -2.00 15.54
CA GLN A 30 -4.67 -2.96 14.48
C GLN A 30 -6.12 -3.43 14.59
N LYS A 31 -6.59 -3.73 15.80
CA LYS A 31 -7.97 -4.16 16.01
C LYS A 31 -8.99 -3.08 15.66
N VAL A 32 -8.75 -1.83 16.10
CA VAL A 32 -9.63 -0.69 15.77
C VAL A 32 -9.66 -0.43 14.26
N LEU A 33 -8.52 -0.59 13.57
CA LEU A 33 -8.45 -0.44 12.12
C LEU A 33 -9.17 -1.60 11.40
N GLN A 34 -9.01 -2.84 11.86
CA GLN A 34 -9.78 -3.98 11.33
C GLN A 34 -11.29 -3.74 11.47
N ASP A 35 -11.75 -3.36 12.66
CA ASP A 35 -13.16 -3.08 12.91
C ASP A 35 -13.66 -1.91 12.04
N PHE A 36 -12.82 -0.91 11.77
CA PHE A 36 -13.15 0.25 10.93
C PHE A 36 -13.26 -0.11 9.43
N PHE A 37 -12.49 -1.08 8.97
CA PHE A 37 -12.49 -1.58 7.59
C PHE A 37 -13.25 -2.92 7.45
N ASN A 38 -14.32 -3.10 8.22
CA ASN A 38 -15.23 -4.26 8.10
C ASN A 38 -14.57 -5.64 8.27
N GLY A 39 -13.45 -5.71 8.99
CA GLY A 39 -12.74 -6.97 9.25
C GLY A 39 -11.75 -7.37 8.15
N ASN A 40 -11.48 -6.49 7.17
CA ASN A 40 -10.50 -6.76 6.13
C ASN A 40 -9.11 -7.05 6.71
N GLU A 41 -8.38 -7.96 6.07
CA GLU A 41 -7.08 -8.41 6.53
C GLU A 41 -6.05 -7.28 6.38
N LEU A 42 -5.35 -6.97 7.47
CA LEU A 42 -4.32 -5.93 7.46
C LEU A 42 -3.00 -6.55 7.01
N ILE A 43 -2.40 -5.99 5.96
CA ILE A 43 -1.08 -6.41 5.47
C ILE A 43 -0.01 -5.87 6.41
N LYS A 44 0.64 -6.80 7.12
CA LYS A 44 1.68 -6.51 8.13
C LYS A 44 3.09 -6.87 7.65
N SER A 45 3.21 -7.55 6.52
CA SER A 45 4.47 -8.13 6.02
C SER A 45 5.38 -7.13 5.28
N ILE A 46 4.86 -5.96 4.92
CA ILE A 46 5.60 -4.96 4.15
C ILE A 46 6.43 -4.10 5.09
N ASN A 47 7.76 -4.18 4.97
CA ASN A 47 8.64 -3.24 5.64
C ASN A 47 8.51 -1.86 4.98
N PRO A 48 7.96 -0.84 5.67
CA PRO A 48 7.64 0.44 5.04
C PRO A 48 8.89 1.17 4.51
N PHE A 49 10.04 1.01 5.15
CA PHE A 49 11.28 1.64 4.68
C PHE A 49 11.77 1.00 3.38
N VAL A 50 11.66 -0.32 3.27
CA VAL A 50 12.07 -1.06 2.07
C VAL A 50 11.07 -0.84 0.94
N ALA A 51 9.76 -0.79 1.22
CA ALA A 51 8.73 -0.55 0.23
C ALA A 51 8.85 0.84 -0.42
N VAL A 52 9.11 1.87 0.38
CA VAL A 52 9.33 3.24 -0.13
C VAL A 52 10.61 3.30 -0.97
N ALA A 53 11.70 2.69 -0.51
CA ALA A 53 12.96 2.68 -1.27
C ALA A 53 12.83 1.91 -2.59
N TYR A 54 12.13 0.77 -2.57
CA TYR A 54 11.88 -0.04 -3.76
C TYR A 54 11.00 0.72 -4.76
N GLY A 55 9.90 1.32 -4.33
CA GLY A 55 9.05 2.14 -5.18
C GLY A 55 9.79 3.33 -5.80
N ALA A 56 10.66 3.99 -5.02
CA ALA A 56 11.51 5.07 -5.53
C ALA A 56 12.53 4.58 -6.57
N ALA A 57 13.16 3.42 -6.33
CA ALA A 57 14.12 2.83 -7.26
C ALA A 57 13.46 2.41 -8.59
N VAL A 58 12.29 1.78 -8.52
CA VAL A 58 11.50 1.41 -9.71
C VAL A 58 11.11 2.67 -10.50
N LEU A 59 10.60 3.70 -9.82
CA LEU A 59 10.23 4.95 -10.48
C LEU A 59 11.45 5.64 -11.13
N ALA A 60 12.61 5.63 -10.48
CA ALA A 60 13.85 6.16 -11.03
C ALA A 60 14.31 5.37 -12.26
N ALA A 61 14.20 4.04 -12.25
CA ALA A 61 14.52 3.21 -13.41
C ALA A 61 13.61 3.55 -14.60
N ILE A 62 12.31 3.70 -14.36
CA ILE A 62 11.33 4.12 -15.39
C ILE A 62 11.71 5.49 -15.98
N LEU A 63 11.99 6.48 -15.13
CA LEU A 63 12.34 7.84 -15.57
C LEU A 63 13.65 7.89 -16.36
N ASN A 64 14.59 6.99 -16.07
CA ASN A 64 15.85 6.86 -16.80
C ASN A 64 15.69 6.07 -18.11
N GLY A 65 14.48 5.63 -18.46
CA GLY A 65 14.19 4.91 -19.70
C GLY A 65 14.62 3.45 -19.68
N ASP A 66 14.80 2.86 -18.50
CA ASP A 66 15.05 1.43 -18.35
C ASP A 66 13.84 0.64 -18.84
N LYS A 67 14.06 -0.27 -19.80
CA LYS A 67 13.03 -1.11 -20.43
C LYS A 67 13.16 -2.57 -20.01
N SER A 68 13.87 -2.86 -18.92
CA SER A 68 13.90 -4.20 -18.35
C SER A 68 12.48 -4.73 -18.17
N GLU A 69 12.29 -6.01 -18.52
CA GLU A 69 10.99 -6.68 -18.54
C GLU A 69 10.28 -6.58 -17.18
N GLN A 70 11.04 -6.65 -16.09
CA GLN A 70 10.58 -6.49 -14.71
C GLN A 70 9.98 -5.09 -14.44
N VAL A 71 10.56 -4.04 -15.01
CA VAL A 71 10.06 -2.65 -14.87
C VAL A 71 8.84 -2.42 -15.76
N GLN A 72 8.83 -3.03 -16.95
CA GLN A 72 7.70 -2.99 -17.88
C GLN A 72 6.47 -3.73 -17.33
N ASP A 73 6.65 -4.91 -16.75
CA ASP A 73 5.56 -5.69 -16.16
C ASP A 73 4.95 -4.97 -14.95
N PHE A 74 5.78 -4.34 -14.12
CA PHE A 74 5.32 -3.50 -13.02
C PHE A 74 4.52 -2.27 -13.51
N PHE A 75 4.99 -1.60 -14.56
CA PHE A 75 4.26 -0.47 -15.17
C PHE A 75 2.93 -0.90 -15.79
N ASN A 76 2.90 -2.08 -16.41
CA ASN A 76 1.71 -2.62 -17.06
C ASN A 76 0.73 -3.31 -16.08
N GLY A 77 1.04 -3.31 -14.78
CA GLY A 77 0.19 -3.92 -13.74
C GLY A 77 0.00 -5.42 -13.94
N LYS A 78 0.98 -6.10 -14.56
CA LYS A 78 0.97 -7.55 -14.69
C LYS A 78 1.64 -8.14 -13.45
N GLU A 79 0.83 -8.71 -12.58
CA GLU A 79 1.29 -9.64 -11.53
C GLU A 79 1.50 -11.05 -12.11
#